data_AF-A0A932WKN8-F1
#
_entry.id   AF-A0A932WKN8-F1
#
_cell.length_a   1.000
_cell.length_b   1.000
_cell.length_c   1.000
_cell.angle_alpha   90.00
_cell.angle_beta   90.00
_cell.angle_gamma   90.00
#
_symmetry.space_group_name_H-M   'P 1'
#
loop_
_entity.id
_entity.type
_entity.pdbx_description
1 polymer ?
#
loop_
_entity_poly.entity_id
_entity_poly.type
_entity_poly.pdbx_seq_one_letter_code
_entity_poly.pdbx_strand_id
1 'polypeptide(L)'
;MISLFHQRRLHSLLALTGALFLVLSGQLIGRQTVAIRDARDQGLPLAADVTALQHRSTLLAQEIDVASAGDLHTGSQAERLHVFVLPSKIDRTRVLAVFDVLQTHLRSQRMLRDLSPITILDPREETISGQTVNVLPLHFTMIVRDEGLKAALSLLRISGLLTVSDTLTASQIQELISSVEAQHPSSIVSLEQFLRMDLFTFARDAQAVDRLAHAVADESFDQTLRTIVHESILEEVQSLLGGKMGDALLQAKLWPLPFLRARDVTIEKTADQGWEKVSFLGGAYGRK
;
A
#
# COMPACT_ATOMS: atom_id res chain seq x y z
N MET A 1 4.51 -87.30 -35.59
CA MET A 1 4.66 -87.08 -34.12
C MET A 1 5.47 -85.82 -33.74
N ILE A 2 6.21 -85.18 -34.67
CA ILE A 2 7.05 -83.99 -34.38
C ILE A 2 6.25 -82.66 -34.39
N SER A 3 5.09 -82.57 -35.07
CA SER A 3 4.31 -81.33 -35.17
C SER A 3 3.52 -80.96 -33.90
N LEU A 4 3.05 -81.94 -33.12
CA LEU A 4 2.29 -81.69 -31.88
C LEU A 4 3.17 -81.14 -30.74
N PHE A 5 4.46 -81.47 -30.72
CA PHE A 5 5.41 -80.94 -29.73
C PHE A 5 5.79 -79.47 -30.00
N HIS A 6 5.81 -79.05 -31.26
CA HIS A 6 6.15 -77.67 -31.63
C HIS A 6 5.00 -76.70 -31.29
N GLN A 7 3.76 -77.12 -31.51
CA GLN A 7 2.57 -76.31 -31.20
C GLN A 7 2.42 -76.07 -29.69
N ARG A 8 2.72 -77.08 -28.87
CA ARG A 8 2.66 -76.96 -27.39
C ARG A 8 3.74 -76.03 -26.83
N ARG A 9 4.94 -76.01 -27.43
CA ARG A 9 6.02 -75.07 -27.06
C ARG A 9 5.69 -73.63 -27.46
N LEU A 10 5.05 -73.44 -28.61
CA LEU A 10 4.61 -72.11 -29.06
C LEU A 10 3.56 -71.50 -28.11
N HIS A 11 2.58 -72.31 -27.67
CA HIS A 11 1.57 -71.85 -26.71
C HIS A 11 2.16 -71.51 -25.33
N SER A 12 3.14 -72.28 -24.84
CA SER A 12 3.82 -71.95 -23.59
C SER A 12 4.64 -70.66 -23.69
N LEU A 13 5.29 -70.40 -24.83
CA LEU A 13 6.05 -69.17 -25.05
C LEU A 13 5.14 -67.94 -25.14
N LEU A 14 3.99 -68.05 -25.81
CA LEU A 14 2.97 -67.00 -25.88
C LEU A 14 2.34 -66.69 -24.52
N ALA A 15 2.08 -67.72 -23.71
CA ALA A 15 1.55 -67.52 -22.35
C ALA A 15 2.57 -66.81 -21.44
N LEU A 16 3.86 -67.12 -21.59
CA LEU A 16 4.93 -66.55 -20.78
C LEU A 16 5.21 -65.09 -21.15
N THR A 17 5.20 -64.75 -22.45
CA THR A 17 5.26 -63.34 -22.88
C THR A 17 4.02 -62.56 -22.46
N GLY A 18 2.82 -63.15 -22.55
CA GLY A 18 1.59 -62.54 -22.06
C GLY A 18 1.64 -62.22 -20.56
N ALA A 19 2.12 -63.15 -19.74
CA ALA A 19 2.30 -62.94 -18.31
C ALA A 19 3.33 -61.83 -17.99
N LEU A 20 4.43 -61.78 -18.76
CA LEU A 20 5.45 -60.74 -18.60
C LEU A 20 4.89 -59.34 -18.89
N PHE A 21 4.10 -59.18 -19.96
CA PHE A 21 3.46 -57.89 -20.28
C PHE A 21 2.46 -57.46 -19.21
N LEU A 22 1.73 -58.41 -18.61
CA LEU A 22 0.79 -58.13 -17.52
C LEU A 22 1.49 -57.60 -16.27
N VAL A 23 2.63 -58.21 -15.89
CA VAL A 23 3.44 -57.77 -14.76
C VAL A 23 4.05 -56.39 -15.03
N LEU A 24 4.56 -56.15 -16.23
CA LEU A 24 5.12 -54.85 -16.62
C LEU A 24 4.05 -53.75 -16.60
N SER A 25 2.85 -54.04 -17.11
CA SER A 25 1.71 -53.12 -17.08
C SER A 25 1.31 -52.76 -15.64
N GLY A 26 1.22 -53.76 -14.76
CA GLY A 26 0.93 -53.56 -13.34
C GLY A 26 1.98 -52.67 -12.64
N GLN A 27 3.27 -52.90 -12.92
CA GLN A 27 4.34 -52.05 -12.37
C GLN A 27 4.28 -50.62 -12.89
N LEU A 28 3.95 -50.42 -14.17
CA LEU A 28 3.83 -49.09 -14.76
C LEU A 28 2.70 -48.28 -14.10
N ILE A 29 1.53 -48.91 -13.91
CA ILE A 29 0.38 -48.30 -13.24
C ILE A 29 0.69 -47.99 -11.78
N GLY A 30 1.38 -48.90 -11.08
CA GLY A 30 1.81 -48.68 -9.69
C GLY A 30 2.73 -47.46 -9.57
N ARG A 31 3.73 -47.32 -10.45
CA ARG A 31 4.62 -46.17 -10.46
C ARG A 31 3.92 -44.86 -10.83
N GLN A 32 3.00 -44.89 -11.80
CA GLN A 32 2.21 -43.71 -12.13
C GLN A 32 1.31 -43.27 -10.97
N THR A 33 0.74 -44.21 -10.22
CA THR A 33 -0.13 -43.89 -9.07
C THR A 33 0.65 -43.20 -7.96
N VAL A 34 1.89 -43.64 -7.69
CA VAL A 34 2.78 -42.99 -6.70
C VAL A 34 3.22 -41.62 -7.19
N ALA A 35 3.62 -41.48 -8.47
CA ALA A 35 4.03 -40.18 -9.03
C ALA A 35 2.88 -39.15 -9.03
N ILE A 36 1.64 -39.57 -9.32
CA ILE A 36 0.46 -38.70 -9.26
C ILE A 36 0.14 -38.32 -7.80
N ARG A 37 0.33 -39.24 -6.86
CA ARG A 37 0.12 -38.97 -5.43
C ARG A 37 1.16 -38.01 -4.88
N ASP A 38 2.44 -38.18 -5.20
CA ASP A 38 3.51 -37.25 -4.83
C ASP A 38 3.32 -35.88 -5.49
N ALA A 39 2.92 -35.83 -6.77
CA ALA A 39 2.59 -34.58 -7.45
C ALA A 39 1.36 -33.89 -6.84
N ARG A 40 0.39 -34.66 -6.31
CA ARG A 40 -0.78 -34.12 -5.61
C ARG A 40 -0.41 -33.60 -4.22
N ASP A 41 0.42 -34.33 -3.48
CA ASP A 41 0.84 -33.96 -2.12
C ASP A 41 1.86 -32.80 -2.11
N GLN A 42 2.67 -32.64 -3.17
CA GLN A 42 3.60 -31.50 -3.33
C GLN A 42 3.00 -30.33 -4.12
N GLY A 43 2.12 -30.59 -5.09
CA GLY A 43 1.56 -29.56 -5.98
C GLY A 43 0.33 -28.83 -5.44
N LEU A 44 -0.50 -29.48 -4.59
CA LEU A 44 -1.68 -28.83 -4.00
C LEU A 44 -1.37 -27.67 -3.06
N PRO A 45 -0.35 -27.71 -2.17
CA PRO A 45 -0.04 -26.53 -1.34
C PRO A 45 0.51 -25.35 -2.16
N LEU A 46 1.30 -25.62 -3.22
CA LEU A 46 1.85 -24.57 -4.08
C LEU A 46 0.79 -23.92 -5.00
N ALA A 47 -0.19 -24.68 -5.50
CA ALA A 47 -1.28 -24.12 -6.30
C ALA A 47 -2.26 -23.28 -5.46
N ALA A 48 -2.49 -23.65 -4.20
CA ALA A 48 -3.30 -22.86 -3.27
C ALA A 48 -2.64 -21.52 -2.93
N ASP A 49 -1.32 -21.52 -2.69
CA ASP A 49 -0.56 -20.29 -2.43
C ASP A 49 -0.48 -19.39 -3.67
N VAL A 50 -0.31 -19.95 -4.87
CA VAL A 50 -0.28 -19.17 -6.12
C VAL A 50 -1.64 -18.54 -6.42
N THR A 51 -2.75 -19.24 -6.16
CA THR A 51 -4.09 -18.70 -6.40
C THR A 51 -4.46 -17.64 -5.36
N ALA A 52 -4.07 -17.83 -4.10
CA ALA A 52 -4.22 -16.82 -3.05
C ALA A 52 -3.33 -15.59 -3.31
N LEU A 53 -2.10 -15.78 -3.81
CA LEU A 53 -1.20 -14.70 -4.21
C LEU A 53 -1.65 -13.98 -5.48
N GLN A 54 -2.22 -14.69 -6.46
CA GLN A 54 -2.85 -14.08 -7.64
C GLN A 54 -4.09 -13.30 -7.26
N HIS A 55 -4.96 -13.82 -6.37
CA HIS A 55 -6.08 -13.05 -5.84
C HIS A 55 -5.65 -11.82 -5.06
N ARG A 56 -4.55 -11.92 -4.30
CA ARG A 56 -4.00 -10.78 -3.56
C ARG A 56 -3.32 -9.76 -4.47
N SER A 57 -2.63 -10.20 -5.54
CA SER A 57 -2.03 -9.29 -6.51
C SER A 57 -3.06 -8.68 -7.44
N THR A 58 -4.16 -9.36 -7.76
CA THR A 58 -5.28 -8.77 -8.50
C THR A 58 -6.10 -7.84 -7.63
N LEU A 59 -6.28 -8.12 -6.34
CA LEU A 59 -6.89 -7.18 -5.39
C LEU A 59 -6.00 -5.95 -5.17
N LEU A 60 -4.69 -6.10 -5.01
CA LEU A 60 -3.76 -4.97 -4.87
C LEU A 60 -3.58 -4.20 -6.19
N ALA A 61 -3.54 -4.89 -7.33
CA ALA A 61 -3.55 -4.24 -8.65
C ALA A 61 -4.88 -3.55 -8.90
N GLN A 62 -6.01 -4.10 -8.45
CA GLN A 62 -7.31 -3.43 -8.47
C GLN A 62 -7.36 -2.27 -7.49
N GLU A 63 -6.72 -2.32 -6.31
CA GLU A 63 -6.59 -1.16 -5.43
C GLU A 63 -5.70 -0.07 -6.04
N ILE A 64 -4.65 -0.43 -6.77
CA ILE A 64 -3.81 0.50 -7.53
C ILE A 64 -4.55 1.05 -8.76
N ASP A 65 -5.32 0.21 -9.47
CA ASP A 65 -6.14 0.61 -10.62
C ASP A 65 -7.39 1.40 -10.19
N VAL A 66 -7.94 1.15 -9.00
CA VAL A 66 -9.00 1.96 -8.39
C VAL A 66 -8.42 3.22 -7.77
N ALA A 67 -7.17 3.21 -7.30
CA ALA A 67 -6.46 4.44 -6.92
C ALA A 67 -6.11 5.29 -8.15
N SER A 68 -5.79 4.66 -9.30
CA SER A 68 -5.46 5.35 -10.56
C SER A 68 -6.70 5.70 -11.40
N ALA A 69 -7.81 4.95 -11.29
CA ALA A 69 -9.11 5.28 -11.87
C ALA A 69 -9.97 6.16 -10.93
N GLY A 70 -9.70 6.14 -9.63
CA GLY A 70 -10.18 7.13 -8.67
C GLY A 70 -9.59 8.52 -8.92
N ASP A 71 -8.45 8.58 -9.61
CA ASP A 71 -7.85 9.78 -10.19
C ASP A 71 -8.68 10.38 -11.35
N LEU A 72 -9.75 9.69 -11.80
CA LEU A 72 -10.70 10.19 -12.80
C LEU A 72 -12.08 10.59 -12.23
N HIS A 73 -12.40 10.25 -10.96
CA HIS A 73 -13.68 10.62 -10.32
C HIS A 73 -13.55 11.33 -8.96
N THR A 74 -12.32 11.59 -8.52
CA THR A 74 -12.04 12.58 -7.47
C THR A 74 -11.23 13.69 -8.11
N GLY A 75 -11.53 14.94 -7.77
CA GLY A 75 -10.90 16.14 -8.32
C GLY A 75 -9.43 15.90 -8.68
N SER A 76 -9.12 16.00 -9.98
CA SER A 76 -7.85 15.55 -10.55
C SER A 76 -6.67 16.06 -9.72
N GLN A 77 -5.51 15.42 -9.80
CA GLN A 77 -4.27 15.91 -9.17
C GLN A 77 -4.03 17.45 -9.34
N ALA A 78 -4.63 18.06 -10.37
CA ALA A 78 -4.76 19.51 -10.58
C ALA A 78 -5.48 20.29 -9.46
N GLU A 79 -6.60 19.78 -8.97
CA GLU A 79 -7.48 20.43 -8.00
C GLU A 79 -6.84 20.41 -6.61
N ARG A 80 -6.13 19.33 -6.27
CA ARG A 80 -5.25 19.28 -5.10
C ARG A 80 -4.12 20.31 -5.21
N LEU A 81 -3.46 20.42 -6.36
CA LEU A 81 -2.44 21.45 -6.60
C LEU A 81 -2.97 22.90 -6.51
N HIS A 82 -4.27 23.14 -6.74
CA HIS A 82 -4.89 24.46 -6.58
C HIS A 82 -5.13 24.85 -5.11
N VAL A 83 -5.22 23.88 -4.20
CA VAL A 83 -5.43 24.12 -2.76
C VAL A 83 -4.10 24.20 -2.00
N PHE A 84 -3.04 23.54 -2.48
CA PHE A 84 -1.73 23.53 -1.84
C PHE A 84 -0.87 24.76 -2.19
N VAL A 85 -0.50 25.54 -1.17
CA VAL A 85 0.51 26.60 -1.30
C VAL A 85 1.89 25.94 -1.43
N LEU A 86 2.27 25.57 -2.65
CA LEU A 86 3.59 25.04 -2.94
C LEU A 86 4.66 26.12 -2.72
N PRO A 87 5.79 25.79 -2.06
CA PRO A 87 6.87 26.75 -1.87
C PRO A 87 7.50 27.10 -3.22
N SER A 88 7.89 28.37 -3.40
CA SER A 88 8.54 28.87 -4.63
C SER A 88 9.93 28.25 -4.89
N LYS A 89 10.53 27.64 -3.86
CA LYS A 89 11.80 26.92 -3.96
C LYS A 89 11.72 25.65 -3.15
N ILE A 90 12.13 24.54 -3.76
CA ILE A 90 12.26 23.27 -3.07
C ILE A 90 13.54 23.32 -2.23
N ASP A 91 13.38 23.28 -0.91
CA ASP A 91 14.50 23.17 0.02
C ASP A 91 14.98 21.71 0.07
N ARG A 92 16.07 21.44 -0.64
CA ARG A 92 16.70 20.10 -0.70
C ARG A 92 17.09 19.59 0.68
N THR A 93 17.58 20.48 1.55
CA THR A 93 18.01 20.15 2.91
C THR A 93 16.83 19.69 3.74
N ARG A 94 15.70 20.39 3.65
CA ARG A 94 14.47 20.02 4.33
C ARG A 94 13.93 18.67 3.85
N VAL A 95 13.94 18.43 2.54
CA VAL A 95 13.51 17.14 1.96
C VAL A 95 14.36 15.99 2.51
N LEU A 96 15.68 16.12 2.48
CA LEU A 96 16.59 15.09 3.01
C LEU A 96 16.38 14.87 4.52
N ALA A 97 16.23 15.95 5.29
CA ALA A 97 16.01 15.88 6.73
C ALA A 97 14.71 15.13 7.10
N VAL A 98 13.65 15.23 6.29
CA VAL A 98 12.42 14.44 6.49
C VAL A 98 12.70 12.94 6.34
N PHE A 99 13.49 12.55 5.34
CA PHE A 99 13.89 11.15 5.17
C PHE A 99 14.87 10.68 6.24
N ASP A 100 15.73 11.53 6.78
CA ASP A 100 16.59 11.19 7.91
C ASP A 100 15.77 10.91 9.17
N VAL A 101 14.72 11.70 9.42
CA VAL A 101 13.76 11.45 10.52
C VAL A 101 13.02 10.13 10.30
N LEU A 102 12.54 9.86 9.08
CA LEU A 102 11.91 8.59 8.73
C LEU A 102 12.87 7.41 8.95
N GLN A 103 14.11 7.50 8.45
CA GLN A 103 15.13 6.47 8.60
C GLN A 103 15.40 6.18 10.08
N THR A 104 15.56 7.24 10.89
CA THR A 104 15.79 7.14 12.33
C THR A 104 14.61 6.47 13.03
N HIS A 105 13.39 6.87 12.68
CA HIS A 105 12.17 6.28 13.21
C HIS A 105 12.08 4.78 12.90
N LEU A 106 12.19 4.39 11.63
CA LEU A 106 12.09 3.00 11.20
C LEU A 106 13.21 2.12 11.77
N ARG A 107 14.44 2.64 11.88
CA ARG A 107 15.55 1.92 12.54
C ARG A 107 15.28 1.70 14.03
N SER A 108 14.79 2.73 14.72
CA SER A 108 14.49 2.63 16.16
C SER A 108 13.46 1.54 16.48
N GLN A 109 12.55 1.27 15.55
CA GLN A 109 11.53 0.23 15.66
C GLN A 109 11.94 -1.11 15.05
N ARG A 110 13.18 -1.25 14.56
CA ARG A 110 13.70 -2.46 13.87
C ARG A 110 12.90 -2.84 12.61
N MET A 111 12.30 -1.85 11.95
CA MET A 111 11.54 -2.01 10.71
C MET A 111 12.36 -1.74 9.45
N LEU A 112 13.52 -1.09 9.59
CA LEU A 112 14.45 -0.81 8.50
C LEU A 112 15.79 -1.50 8.73
N ARG A 113 16.21 -2.33 7.76
CA ARG A 113 17.51 -2.99 7.75
C ARG A 113 18.54 -2.14 7.05
N ASP A 114 18.22 -1.69 5.84
CA ASP A 114 19.14 -0.94 5.00
C ASP A 114 18.42 0.13 4.20
N LEU A 115 19.11 1.24 3.92
CA LEU A 115 18.62 2.34 3.11
C LEU A 115 19.77 2.83 2.23
N SER A 116 19.59 2.77 0.91
CA SER A 116 20.55 3.34 -0.03
C SER A 116 20.62 4.86 0.13
N PRO A 117 21.73 5.49 -0.27
CA PRO A 117 21.78 6.94 -0.39
C PRO A 117 20.62 7.46 -1.23
N ILE A 118 20.01 8.57 -0.78
CA ILE A 118 18.94 9.24 -1.52
C ILE A 118 19.58 10.00 -2.67
N THR A 119 19.32 9.54 -3.89
CA THR A 119 19.84 10.17 -5.10
C THR A 119 18.85 11.23 -5.54
N ILE A 120 19.29 12.49 -5.49
CA ILE A 120 18.56 13.63 -6.03
C ILE A 120 18.98 13.78 -7.49
N LEU A 121 18.03 13.62 -8.41
CA LEU A 121 18.26 13.83 -9.84
C LEU A 121 18.13 15.31 -10.21
N ASP A 122 18.51 15.66 -11.43
CA ASP A 122 18.42 17.03 -11.91
C ASP A 122 16.97 17.55 -11.84
N PRO A 123 16.75 18.77 -11.29
CA PRO A 123 15.43 19.37 -11.26
C PRO A 123 14.86 19.48 -12.67
N ARG A 124 13.58 19.17 -12.82
CA ARG A 124 12.88 19.30 -14.09
C ARG A 124 11.53 19.95 -13.91
N GLU A 125 11.09 20.65 -14.94
CA GLU A 125 9.74 21.17 -15.01
C GLU A 125 8.82 20.06 -15.51
N GLU A 126 7.72 19.82 -14.79
CA GLU A 126 6.66 18.95 -15.26
C GLU A 126 5.37 19.75 -15.35
N THR A 127 4.61 19.54 -16.42
CA THR A 127 3.28 20.14 -16.56
C THR A 127 2.26 19.16 -16.02
N ILE A 128 1.71 19.46 -14.84
CA ILE A 128 0.63 18.68 -14.25
C ILE A 128 -0.64 19.50 -14.42
N SER A 129 -1.55 19.00 -15.26
CA SER A 129 -2.87 19.57 -15.50
C SER A 129 -2.87 21.08 -15.82
N GLY A 130 -1.97 21.49 -16.71
CA GLY A 130 -1.87 22.86 -17.21
C GLY A 130 -1.02 23.81 -16.36
N GLN A 131 -0.51 23.37 -15.20
CA GLN A 131 0.44 24.13 -14.39
C GLN A 131 1.86 23.54 -14.49
N THR A 132 2.83 24.41 -14.74
CA THR A 132 4.25 24.05 -14.69
C THR A 132 4.71 24.05 -13.24
N VAL A 133 5.08 22.87 -12.74
CA VAL A 133 5.65 22.68 -11.40
C VAL A 133 7.11 22.31 -11.50
N ASN A 134 7.90 22.78 -10.53
CA ASN A 134 9.26 22.34 -10.35
C ASN A 134 9.23 21.00 -9.62
N VAL A 135 9.88 19.98 -10.20
CA VAL A 135 10.01 18.67 -9.59
C VAL A 135 11.48 18.42 -9.28
N LEU A 136 11.76 18.03 -8.04
CA LEU A 136 13.04 17.51 -7.62
C LEU A 136 12.91 15.99 -7.50
N PRO A 137 13.33 15.20 -8.52
CA PRO A 137 13.13 13.77 -8.50
C PRO A 137 14.06 13.10 -7.49
N LEU A 138 13.50 12.13 -6.77
CA LEU A 138 14.16 11.39 -5.70
C LEU A 138 14.13 9.91 -6.04
N HIS A 139 15.28 9.25 -5.91
CA HIS A 139 15.38 7.80 -6.02
C HIS A 139 16.14 7.24 -4.83
N PHE A 140 15.57 6.21 -4.20
CA PHE A 140 16.24 5.44 -3.16
C PHE A 140 15.63 4.05 -3.05
N THR A 141 16.38 3.14 -2.43
CA THR A 141 15.95 1.78 -2.13
C THR A 141 16.06 1.53 -0.65
N MET A 142 15.06 0.90 -0.06
CA MET A 142 15.07 0.51 1.34
C MET A 142 14.79 -0.99 1.49
N ILE A 143 15.37 -1.62 2.51
CA ILE A 143 15.02 -2.97 2.92
C ILE A 143 14.24 -2.89 4.23
N VAL A 144 12.94 -3.12 4.15
CA VAL A 144 11.99 -2.87 5.24
C VAL A 144 11.07 -4.06 5.49
N ARG A 145 10.44 -4.06 6.67
CA ARG A 145 9.27 -4.88 6.96
C ARG A 145 7.99 -4.22 6.43
N ASP A 146 6.90 -4.97 6.35
CA ASP A 146 5.58 -4.49 5.91
C ASP A 146 5.12 -3.25 6.70
N GLU A 147 5.32 -3.24 8.01
CA GLU A 147 4.95 -2.09 8.86
C GLU A 147 5.77 -0.85 8.53
N GLY A 148 7.06 -1.03 8.19
CA GLY A 148 7.94 0.06 7.80
C GLY A 148 7.62 0.63 6.42
N LEU A 149 7.23 -0.24 5.48
CA LEU A 149 6.73 0.16 4.17
C LEU A 149 5.45 0.98 4.30
N LYS A 150 4.48 0.51 5.10
CA LYS A 150 3.24 1.23 5.39
C LYS A 150 3.52 2.62 5.96
N ALA A 151 4.38 2.70 6.98
CA ALA A 151 4.75 3.99 7.57
C ALA A 151 5.40 4.94 6.56
N ALA A 152 6.29 4.44 5.69
CA ALA A 152 6.91 5.25 4.64
C ALA A 152 5.90 5.76 3.60
N LEU A 153 4.98 4.90 3.16
CA LEU A 153 3.92 5.26 2.21
C LEU A 153 2.93 6.25 2.82
N SER A 154 2.51 6.02 4.06
CA SER A 154 1.63 6.93 4.80
C SER A 154 2.26 8.31 4.98
N LEU A 155 3.57 8.40 5.28
CA LEU A 155 4.28 9.69 5.31
C LEU A 155 4.18 10.41 3.96
N LEU A 156 4.43 9.70 2.85
CA LEU A 156 4.34 10.29 1.50
C LEU A 156 2.91 10.73 1.17
N ARG A 157 1.89 9.97 1.59
CA ARG A 157 0.48 10.32 1.37
C ARG A 157 0.07 11.57 2.14
N ILE A 158 0.51 11.71 3.39
CA ILE A 158 0.24 12.86 4.27
C ILE A 158 1.06 14.09 3.86
N SER A 159 2.18 13.89 3.17
CA SER A 159 3.06 14.98 2.78
C SER A 159 2.34 16.01 1.90
N GLY A 160 2.54 17.28 2.24
CA GLY A 160 1.83 18.39 1.60
C GLY A 160 0.41 18.65 2.10
N LEU A 161 -0.22 17.75 2.85
CA LEU A 161 -1.50 18.01 3.51
C LEU A 161 -1.29 18.89 4.75
N LEU A 162 -2.15 19.87 4.98
CA LEU A 162 -2.02 20.83 6.09
C LEU A 162 -3.16 20.69 7.10
N THR A 163 -4.38 20.50 6.61
CA THR A 163 -5.61 20.54 7.41
C THR A 163 -6.38 19.24 7.34
N VAL A 164 -7.31 19.03 8.27
CA VAL A 164 -8.26 17.90 8.23
C VAL A 164 -9.04 17.89 6.92
N SER A 165 -9.49 19.04 6.42
CA SER A 165 -10.18 19.09 5.11
C SER A 165 -9.34 18.56 3.95
N ASP A 166 -8.01 18.71 3.99
CA ASP A 166 -7.13 18.23 2.91
C ASP A 166 -7.07 16.69 2.84
N THR A 167 -7.49 16.01 3.91
CA THR A 167 -7.51 14.55 4.00
C THR A 167 -8.82 13.92 3.54
N LEU A 168 -9.88 14.72 3.47
CA LEU A 168 -11.23 14.25 3.16
C LEU A 168 -11.55 14.50 1.69
N THR A 169 -12.40 13.64 1.11
CA THR A 169 -12.93 13.88 -0.22
C THR A 169 -14.02 14.94 -0.19
N ALA A 170 -14.29 15.58 -1.34
CA ALA A 170 -15.38 16.54 -1.44
C ALA A 170 -16.75 15.92 -1.09
N SER A 171 -16.96 14.64 -1.40
CA SER A 171 -18.19 13.92 -1.04
C SER A 171 -18.31 13.71 0.47
N GLN A 172 -17.22 13.34 1.15
CA GLN A 172 -17.20 13.20 2.61
C GLN A 172 -17.44 14.53 3.31
N ILE A 173 -16.82 15.62 2.83
CA ILE A 173 -17.06 16.97 3.35
C ILE A 173 -18.53 17.36 3.17
N GLN A 174 -19.09 17.12 1.98
CA GLN A 174 -20.50 17.44 1.70
C GLN A 174 -21.45 16.60 2.57
N GLU A 175 -21.13 15.33 2.82
CA GLU A 175 -21.91 14.46 3.70
C GLU A 175 -21.91 14.99 5.14
N LEU A 176 -20.75 15.37 5.68
CA LEU A 176 -20.64 15.99 7.00
C LEU A 176 -21.43 17.29 7.09
N ILE A 177 -21.31 18.18 6.09
CA ILE A 177 -22.05 19.44 6.05
C ILE A 177 -23.56 19.18 6.03
N SER A 178 -24.02 18.30 5.13
CA SER A 178 -25.44 18.00 4.96
C SER A 178 -26.05 17.37 6.23
N SER A 179 -25.29 16.50 6.91
CA SER A 179 -25.71 15.91 8.17
C SER A 179 -25.82 16.94 9.29
N VAL A 180 -24.85 17.84 9.43
CA VAL A 180 -24.90 18.93 10.43
C VAL A 180 -26.03 19.91 10.13
N GLU A 181 -26.23 20.30 8.88
CA GLU A 181 -27.31 21.21 8.48
C GLU A 181 -28.70 20.62 8.71
N ALA A 182 -28.87 19.31 8.51
CA ALA A 182 -30.15 18.64 8.72
C ALA A 182 -30.51 18.50 10.22
N GLN A 183 -29.52 18.26 11.07
CA GLN A 183 -29.74 17.89 12.46
C GLN A 183 -29.55 19.08 13.42
N HIS A 184 -28.43 19.81 13.29
CA HIS A 184 -28.03 20.89 14.19
C HIS A 184 -27.29 22.02 13.44
N PRO A 185 -28.01 22.89 12.71
CA PRO A 185 -27.41 23.97 11.91
C PRO A 185 -26.47 24.89 12.69
N SER A 186 -26.72 25.09 13.99
CA SER A 186 -25.87 25.91 14.86
C SER A 186 -24.46 25.36 15.03
N SER A 187 -24.26 24.05 14.81
CA SER A 187 -22.99 23.36 15.01
C SER A 187 -22.09 23.37 13.76
N ILE A 188 -22.52 24.02 12.67
CA ILE A 188 -21.73 24.19 11.44
C ILE A 188 -20.37 24.86 11.71
N VAL A 189 -20.34 25.82 12.65
CA VAL A 189 -19.09 26.50 13.04
C VAL A 189 -18.09 25.53 13.66
N SER A 190 -18.56 24.57 14.46
CA SER A 190 -17.72 23.53 15.05
C SER A 190 -17.16 22.59 13.97
N LEU A 191 -17.97 22.24 12.97
CA LEU A 191 -17.52 21.46 11.82
C LEU A 191 -16.46 22.22 11.02
N GLU A 192 -16.68 23.49 10.72
CA GLU A 192 -15.68 24.31 10.01
C GLU A 192 -14.36 24.43 10.78
N GLN A 193 -14.43 24.59 12.10
CA GLN A 193 -13.23 24.62 12.95
C GLN A 193 -12.49 23.28 12.94
N PHE A 194 -13.22 22.16 12.96
CA PHE A 194 -12.64 20.83 12.84
C PHE A 194 -11.95 20.64 11.47
N LEU A 195 -12.63 21.00 10.37
CA LEU A 195 -12.07 20.88 9.02
C LEU A 195 -10.82 21.74 8.81
N ARG A 196 -10.78 22.94 9.39
CA ARG A 196 -9.63 23.86 9.34
C ARG A 196 -8.50 23.50 10.32
N MET A 197 -8.70 22.52 11.18
CA MET A 197 -7.69 22.11 12.15
C MET A 197 -6.44 21.62 11.43
N ASP A 198 -5.27 22.12 11.83
CA ASP A 198 -3.97 21.66 11.35
C ASP A 198 -3.79 20.17 11.69
N LEU A 199 -3.29 19.37 10.75
CA LEU A 199 -3.19 17.92 10.89
C LEU A 199 -2.28 17.51 12.04
N PHE A 200 -1.23 18.27 12.31
CA PHE A 200 -0.34 17.98 13.42
C PHE A 200 -1.06 18.23 14.76
N THR A 201 -1.86 19.29 14.83
CA THR A 201 -2.74 19.56 15.96
C THR A 201 -3.77 18.45 16.15
N PHE A 202 -4.45 18.05 15.08
CA PHE A 202 -5.41 16.94 15.08
C PHE A 202 -4.77 15.63 15.57
N ALA A 203 -3.59 15.29 15.06
CA ALA A 203 -2.90 14.04 15.39
C ALA A 203 -2.60 13.88 16.90
N ARG A 204 -2.47 15.00 17.62
CA ARG A 204 -2.17 15.03 19.05
C ARG A 204 -3.40 15.24 19.93
N ASP A 205 -4.50 15.64 19.33
CA ASP A 205 -5.73 15.92 20.03
C ASP A 205 -6.66 14.70 19.97
N ALA A 206 -6.46 13.79 20.93
CA ALA A 206 -7.28 12.60 21.09
C ALA A 206 -8.78 12.89 21.32
N GLN A 207 -9.16 14.16 21.52
CA GLN A 207 -10.54 14.58 21.78
C GLN A 207 -11.13 15.39 20.63
N ALA A 208 -10.39 15.66 19.55
CA ALA A 208 -10.90 16.49 18.45
C ALA A 208 -12.19 15.93 17.83
N VAL A 209 -12.22 14.62 17.57
CA VAL A 209 -13.40 13.91 17.03
C VAL A 209 -14.54 13.93 18.04
N ASP A 210 -14.26 13.57 19.29
CA ASP A 210 -15.28 13.52 20.33
C ASP A 210 -15.88 14.91 20.59
N ARG A 211 -15.09 15.99 20.59
CA ARG A 211 -15.62 17.36 20.75
C ARG A 211 -16.57 17.76 19.63
N LEU A 212 -16.30 17.35 18.38
CA LEU A 212 -17.21 17.60 17.28
C LEU A 212 -18.49 16.77 17.43
N ALA A 213 -18.36 15.49 17.77
CA ALA A 213 -19.51 14.62 18.03
C ALA A 213 -20.40 15.17 19.16
N HIS A 214 -19.81 15.62 20.27
CA HIS A 214 -20.55 16.23 21.38
C HIS A 214 -21.18 17.59 21.03
N ALA A 215 -20.56 18.36 20.13
CA ALA A 215 -21.11 19.65 19.70
C ALA A 215 -22.35 19.49 18.80
N VAL A 216 -22.45 18.40 18.06
CA VAL A 216 -23.64 18.06 17.27
C VAL A 216 -24.65 17.29 18.12
N ALA A 217 -24.19 16.43 19.03
CA ALA A 217 -25.01 15.65 19.96
C ALA A 217 -26.07 14.75 19.29
N ASP A 218 -25.74 14.21 18.11
CA ASP A 218 -26.58 13.27 17.36
C ASP A 218 -25.82 11.95 17.08
N GLU A 219 -26.49 10.83 17.30
CA GLU A 219 -25.90 9.48 17.17
C GLU A 219 -25.59 9.12 15.70
N SER A 220 -26.45 9.54 14.77
CA SER A 220 -26.23 9.27 13.35
C SER A 220 -25.05 10.08 12.81
N PHE A 221 -24.91 11.34 13.25
CA PHE A 221 -23.74 12.14 12.92
C PHE A 221 -22.45 11.56 13.52
N ASP A 222 -22.46 11.13 14.79
CA ASP A 222 -21.27 10.50 15.39
C ASP A 222 -20.85 9.24 14.60
N GLN A 223 -21.82 8.42 14.18
CA GLN A 223 -21.53 7.25 13.36
C GLN A 223 -20.93 7.63 11.99
N THR A 224 -21.51 8.62 11.29
CA THR A 224 -20.98 9.13 10.03
C THR A 224 -19.57 9.70 10.20
N LEU A 225 -19.36 10.52 11.23
CA LEU A 225 -18.06 11.11 11.54
C LEU A 225 -17.00 10.03 11.81
N ARG A 226 -17.30 9.03 12.64
CA ARG A 226 -16.38 7.92 12.95
C ARG A 226 -16.07 7.09 11.71
N THR A 227 -17.07 6.85 10.87
CA THR A 227 -16.89 6.13 9.59
C THR A 227 -15.94 6.91 8.69
N ILE A 228 -16.17 8.20 8.49
CA ILE A 228 -15.32 9.05 7.66
C ILE A 228 -13.90 9.13 8.22
N VAL A 229 -13.74 9.28 9.55
CA VAL A 229 -12.41 9.30 10.18
C VAL A 229 -11.65 7.99 9.93
N HIS A 230 -12.33 6.85 10.04
CA HIS A 230 -11.71 5.52 9.84
C HIS A 230 -11.41 5.21 8.36
N GLU A 231 -12.29 5.60 7.44
CA GLU A 231 -12.09 5.40 6.00
C GLU A 231 -11.08 6.38 5.39
N SER A 232 -10.83 7.51 6.05
CA SER A 232 -9.84 8.50 5.63
C SER A 232 -8.43 8.17 6.11
N ILE A 233 -7.45 8.98 5.69
CA ILE A 233 -6.06 8.89 6.16
C ILE A 233 -5.88 9.42 7.60
N LEU A 234 -6.94 9.92 8.27
CA LEU A 234 -6.84 10.56 9.58
C LEU A 234 -6.33 9.62 10.67
N GLU A 235 -6.67 8.33 10.61
CA GLU A 235 -6.12 7.33 11.53
C GLU A 235 -4.60 7.14 11.33
N GLU A 236 -4.15 7.09 10.07
CA GLU A 236 -2.73 7.04 9.73
C GLU A 236 -2.00 8.30 10.22
N VAL A 237 -2.63 9.47 10.09
CA VAL A 237 -2.12 10.76 10.59
C VAL A 237 -1.93 10.72 12.10
N GLN A 238 -2.92 10.23 12.87
CA GLN A 238 -2.80 10.08 14.32
C GLN A 238 -1.67 9.11 14.71
N SER A 239 -1.59 7.96 14.04
CA SER A 239 -0.57 6.95 14.35
C SER A 239 0.87 7.45 14.09
N LEU A 240 1.09 8.21 13.01
CA LEU A 240 2.40 8.70 12.62
C LEU A 240 2.78 10.01 13.30
N LEU A 241 1.93 11.04 13.20
CA LEU A 241 2.22 12.38 13.70
C LEU A 241 1.94 12.53 15.20
N GLY A 242 1.06 11.70 15.77
CA GLY A 242 0.83 11.66 17.22
C GLY A 242 1.93 10.95 18.00
N GLY A 243 2.80 10.20 17.32
CA GLY A 243 3.87 9.40 17.93
C GLY A 243 5.25 10.07 17.93
N LYS A 244 6.28 9.26 18.23
CA LYS A 244 7.69 9.68 18.29
C LYS A 244 8.21 10.29 16.98
N MET A 245 7.65 9.88 15.85
CA MET A 245 8.02 10.45 14.55
C MET A 245 7.56 11.90 14.43
N GLY A 246 6.31 12.20 14.81
CA GLY A 246 5.81 13.56 14.86
C GLY A 246 6.61 14.45 15.81
N ASP A 247 6.98 13.94 16.99
CA ASP A 247 7.86 14.67 17.92
C ASP A 247 9.21 15.02 17.27
N ALA A 248 9.84 14.07 16.57
CA ALA A 248 11.09 14.31 15.87
C ALA A 248 10.94 15.33 14.72
N LEU A 249 9.85 15.28 13.97
CA LEU A 249 9.54 16.24 12.91
C LEU A 249 9.38 17.67 13.45
N LEU A 250 8.71 17.84 14.60
CA LEU A 250 8.59 19.16 15.24
C LEU A 250 9.90 19.68 15.79
N GLN A 251 10.67 18.82 16.48
CA GLN A 251 11.97 19.21 17.04
C GLN A 251 12.92 19.67 15.94
N ALA A 252 12.88 19.02 14.78
CA ALA A 252 13.64 19.40 13.61
C ALA A 252 13.02 20.56 12.79
N LYS A 253 11.88 21.12 13.22
CA LYS A 253 11.14 22.19 12.52
C LYS A 253 10.80 21.84 11.06
N LEU A 254 10.45 20.58 10.81
CA LEU A 254 10.15 20.07 9.47
C LEU A 254 8.68 20.19 9.10
N TRP A 255 7.77 20.46 10.04
CA TRP A 255 6.35 20.74 9.77
C TRP A 255 6.13 22.17 9.24
N PRO A 256 5.29 22.40 8.22
CA PRO A 256 4.55 21.41 7.43
C PRO A 256 5.44 20.61 6.48
N LEU A 257 5.09 19.36 6.20
CA LEU A 257 5.91 18.51 5.35
C LEU A 257 6.02 19.08 3.92
N PRO A 258 7.19 18.96 3.26
CA PRO A 258 7.29 19.25 1.83
C PRO A 258 6.31 18.35 1.06
N PHE A 259 5.76 18.83 -0.06
CA PHE A 259 4.88 18.02 -0.89
C PHE A 259 5.71 16.96 -1.61
N LEU A 260 5.62 15.71 -1.15
CA LEU A 260 6.30 14.55 -1.70
C LEU A 260 5.28 13.61 -2.35
N ARG A 261 5.61 13.02 -3.50
CA ARG A 261 4.79 11.95 -4.07
C ARG A 261 5.67 10.82 -4.56
N ALA A 262 5.24 9.59 -4.30
CA ALA A 262 5.73 8.43 -5.01
C ALA A 262 5.13 8.43 -6.41
N ARG A 263 5.98 8.19 -7.42
CA ARG A 263 5.57 7.97 -8.81
C ARG A 263 5.53 6.48 -9.11
N ASP A 264 6.55 5.77 -8.65
CA ASP A 264 6.68 4.33 -8.82
C ASP A 264 7.26 3.72 -7.54
N VAL A 265 6.72 2.57 -7.18
CA VAL A 265 7.12 1.80 -6.00
C VAL A 265 7.23 0.35 -6.43
N THR A 266 8.47 -0.13 -6.57
CA THR A 266 8.73 -1.53 -6.91
C THR A 266 9.06 -2.30 -5.64
N ILE A 267 8.34 -3.39 -5.41
CA ILE A 267 8.53 -4.24 -4.22
C ILE A 267 9.08 -5.60 -4.67
N GLU A 268 10.28 -5.91 -4.20
CA GLU A 268 10.97 -7.18 -4.42
C GLU A 268 11.07 -7.95 -3.09
N LYS A 269 10.58 -9.18 -3.05
CA LYS A 269 10.78 -10.04 -1.87
C LYS A 269 12.25 -10.39 -1.72
N THR A 270 12.79 -10.26 -0.51
CA THR A 270 14.15 -10.72 -0.24
C THR A 270 14.15 -12.19 0.18
N ALA A 271 15.32 -12.83 0.15
CA ALA A 271 15.47 -14.21 0.62
C ALA A 271 15.20 -14.36 2.14
N ASP A 272 15.27 -13.26 2.89
CA ASP A 272 15.03 -13.24 4.33
C ASP A 272 13.54 -13.04 4.62
N GLN A 273 12.94 -14.01 5.32
CA GLN A 273 11.52 -13.98 5.65
C GLN A 273 11.14 -12.69 6.41
N GLY A 274 10.13 -11.99 5.90
CA GLY A 274 9.61 -10.76 6.49
C GLY A 274 10.35 -9.47 6.10
N TRP A 275 11.32 -9.53 5.18
CA TRP A 275 11.99 -8.36 4.63
C TRP A 275 11.71 -8.20 3.14
N GLU A 276 11.42 -6.98 2.75
CA GLU A 276 11.14 -6.58 1.37
C GLU A 276 12.09 -5.47 0.96
N LYS A 277 12.61 -5.58 -0.26
CA LYS A 277 13.40 -4.53 -0.88
C LYS A 277 12.45 -3.68 -1.71
N VAL A 278 12.35 -2.41 -1.34
CA VAL A 278 11.43 -1.47 -1.96
C VAL A 278 12.23 -0.37 -2.63
N SER A 279 12.07 -0.23 -3.94
CA SER A 279 12.64 0.86 -4.72
C SER A 279 11.59 1.94 -4.90
N PHE A 280 11.91 3.14 -4.43
CA PHE A 280 11.05 4.32 -4.53
C PHE A 280 11.59 5.25 -5.60
N LEU A 281 10.72 5.58 -6.56
CA LEU A 281 10.92 6.69 -7.47
C LEU A 281 9.82 7.72 -7.20
N GLY A 282 10.21 8.92 -6.80
CA GLY A 282 9.28 9.97 -6.44
C GLY A 282 9.81 11.35 -6.75
N GLY A 283 9.14 12.37 -6.22
CA GLY A 283 9.61 13.74 -6.32
C GLY A 283 9.10 14.63 -5.19
N ALA A 284 9.89 15.64 -4.87
CA ALA A 284 9.40 16.80 -4.15
C ALA A 284 8.91 17.84 -5.16
N TYR A 285 7.77 18.46 -4.87
CA TYR A 285 7.13 19.42 -5.78
C TYR A 285 7.17 20.82 -5.19
N GLY A 286 7.43 21.79 -6.05
CA GLY A 286 7.46 23.20 -5.73
C GLY A 286 6.85 24.03 -6.85
N ARG A 287 6.49 25.28 -6.52
CA ARG A 287 6.03 26.23 -7.53
C ARG A 287 7.19 26.71 -8.39
N LYS A 288 6.88 27.10 -9.62
CA LYS A 288 7.77 27.93 -10.43
C LYS A 288 7.96 29.32 -9.82
#